data_AF-A0A1H1K8T4-F1
#
_entry.id   AF-A0A1H1K8T4-F1
#
_cell.length_a   1.000
_cell.length_b   1.000
_cell.length_c   1.000
_cell.angle_alpha   90.00
_cell.angle_beta   90.00
_cell.angle_gamma   90.00
#
_symmetry.space_group_name_H-M   'P 1'
#
loop_
_entity.id
_entity.type
_entity.pdbx_description
1 polymer ?
#
loop_
_entity_poly.entity_id
_entity_poly.type
_entity_poly.pdbx_seq_one_letter_code
_entity_poly.pdbx_strand_id
1 'polypeptide(L)' 'MGKLVWRVKLVAETGGPATEIEVARIEREDWAVPETLGLSLDEGKRIAAAIQAELVRAQASTMSEHF' A
#
# COMPACT_ATOMS: atom_id res chain seq x y z
N MET A 1 1.12 13.08 -23.38
CA MET A 1 0.59 13.25 -22.01
C MET A 1 1.31 12.28 -21.10
N GLY A 2 1.85 12.70 -19.96
CA GLY A 2 2.59 11.81 -19.04
C GLY A 2 1.64 11.09 -18.09
N LYS A 3 1.86 9.79 -17.83
CA LYS A 3 1.08 9.03 -16.85
C LYS A 3 1.48 9.38 -15.42
N LEU A 4 0.50 9.60 -14.55
CA LEU A 4 0.71 9.73 -13.13
C LEU A 4 0.67 8.34 -12.48
N VAL A 5 1.74 7.98 -11.78
CA VAL A 5 1.83 6.68 -11.09
C VAL A 5 2.03 6.92 -9.60
N TRP A 6 1.07 6.48 -8.80
CA TRP A 6 1.17 6.50 -7.34
C TRP A 6 1.52 5.10 -6.85
N ARG A 7 2.52 5.03 -5.97
CA ARG A 7 2.91 3.81 -5.26
C ARG A 7 2.65 4.02 -3.78
N VAL A 8 1.85 3.14 -3.19
CA VAL A 8 1.54 3.15 -1.76
C VAL A 8 2.37 2.07 -1.10
N LYS A 9 3.13 2.45 -0.07
CA LYS A 9 4.07 1.56 0.61
C LYS A 9 3.87 1.61 2.12
N LEU A 10 3.96 0.46 2.76
CA LEU A 10 4.19 0.37 4.19
C LEU A 10 5.69 0.53 4.44
N VAL A 11 6.05 1.46 5.32
CA VAL A 11 7.44 1.77 5.66
C VAL A 11 7.57 1.72 7.17
N ALA A 12 8.57 0.99 7.67
CA ALA A 12 8.81 0.88 9.11
C ALA A 12 9.29 2.22 9.69
N GLU A 13 8.71 2.63 10.82
CA GLU A 13 9.05 3.92 11.45
C GLU A 13 10.37 3.88 12.24
N THR A 14 10.78 2.73 12.81
CA THR A 14 12.03 2.62 13.59
C THR A 14 12.70 1.24 13.51
N GLY A 15 14.04 1.22 13.49
CA GLY A 15 14.89 0.10 13.94
C GLY A 15 14.98 -1.20 13.11
N GLY A 16 14.16 -1.39 12.08
CA GLY A 16 14.23 -2.56 11.20
C GLY A 16 14.89 -2.26 9.84
N PRO A 17 15.30 -3.29 9.07
CA PRO A 17 15.73 -3.07 7.68
C PRO A 17 14.65 -2.28 6.93
N ALA A 18 15.07 -1.50 5.92
CA ALA A 18 14.23 -0.66 5.07
C ALA A 18 13.26 -1.48 4.19
N THR A 19 12.43 -2.31 4.83
CA THR A 19 11.46 -3.16 4.18
C THR A 19 10.28 -2.28 3.80
N GLU A 20 10.38 -1.71 2.61
CA GLU A 20 9.27 -1.07 1.93
C GLU A 20 8.40 -2.16 1.30
N ILE A 21 7.17 -2.28 1.76
CA ILE A 21 6.20 -3.20 1.17
C ILE A 21 5.23 -2.39 0.34
N GLU A 22 5.32 -2.51 -0.99
CA GLU A 22 4.35 -1.91 -1.89
C GLU A 22 3.01 -2.64 -1.78
N VAL A 23 1.97 -1.92 -1.33
CA VAL A 23 0.61 -2.45 -1.15
C VAL A 23 -0.34 -2.04 -2.27
N ALA A 24 0.03 -1.05 -3.08
CA ALA A 24 -0.70 -0.68 -4.28
C ALA A 24 0.14 0.14 -5.27
N ARG A 25 -0.21 -0.01 -6.55
CA ARG A 25 0.22 0.82 -7.67
C ARG A 25 -1.00 1.32 -8.43
N ILE A 26 -1.16 2.64 -8.51
CA ILE A 26 -2.29 3.30 -9.16
C ILE A 26 -1.76 4.11 -10.34
N GLU A 27 -2.23 3.80 -11.54
CA GLU A 27 -1.83 4.48 -12.78
C GLU A 27 -3.00 5.31 -13.31
N ARG A 28 -2.74 6.58 -13.65
CA ARG A 28 -3.72 7.52 -14.17
C ARG A 28 -3.20 8.18 -15.45
N GLU A 29 -4.09 8.26 -16.44
CA GLU A 29 -3.78 8.75 -17.78
C GLU A 29 -3.60 10.27 -17.84
N ASP A 30 -4.27 11.02 -16.96
CA ASP A 30 -4.23 12.49 -16.94
C ASP A 30 -4.01 13.06 -15.54
N TRP A 31 -3.40 14.25 -15.49
CA TRP A 31 -3.20 15.03 -14.28
C TRP A 31 -4.58 15.41 -13.71
N ALA A 32 -5.04 14.61 -12.75
CA ALA A 32 -6.02 14.94 -11.73
C ALA A 32 -7.01 16.08 -12.09
N VAL A 33 -8.10 15.74 -12.79
CA VAL A 33 -9.33 16.52 -12.60
C VAL A 33 -9.67 16.47 -11.10
N PRO A 34 -10.05 17.60 -10.45
CA PRO A 34 -10.13 17.70 -9.00
C PRO A 34 -10.93 16.59 -8.31
N GLU A 35 -11.92 16.03 -9.00
CA GLU A 35 -12.77 14.93 -8.53
C GLU A 35 -11.98 13.61 -8.35
N THR A 36 -10.80 13.51 -8.96
CA THR A 36 -9.91 12.36 -8.88
C THR A 36 -8.71 12.59 -7.97
N LEU A 37 -8.60 13.72 -7.26
CA LEU A 37 -7.47 13.96 -6.36
C LEU A 37 -7.41 13.00 -5.15
N GLY A 38 -8.51 12.31 -4.84
CA GLY A 38 -8.58 11.27 -3.82
C GLY A 38 -8.40 9.85 -4.38
N LEU A 39 -8.48 8.86 -3.48
CA LEU A 39 -8.66 7.46 -3.87
C LEU A 39 -10.11 7.25 -4.31
N SER A 40 -10.31 6.51 -5.40
CA SER A 40 -11.63 5.94 -5.66
C SER A 40 -12.00 4.94 -4.55
N LEU A 41 -13.29 4.64 -4.41
CA LEU A 41 -13.75 3.64 -3.43
C LEU A 41 -13.09 2.27 -3.67
N ASP A 42 -12.89 1.89 -4.94
CA ASP A 42 -12.25 0.63 -5.31
C ASP A 42 -10.76 0.64 -4.99
N GLU A 43 -10.05 1.73 -5.27
CA GLU A 43 -8.64 1.91 -4.90
C GLU A 43 -8.48 1.83 -3.36
N GLY A 44 -9.34 2.51 -2.61
CA GLY A 44 -9.33 2.48 -1.15
C GLY A 44 -9.58 1.07 -0.58
N LYS A 45 -10.56 0.34 -1.12
CA LYS A 45 -10.83 -1.05 -0.72
C LYS A 45 -9.65 -1.98 -1.00
N ARG A 46 -9.02 -1.85 -2.17
CA ARG A 46 -7.85 -2.65 -2.56
C ARG A 46 -6.66 -2.38 -1.65
N ILE A 47 -6.37 -1.11 -1.36
CA ILE A 47 -5.30 -0.72 -0.43
C ILE A 47 -5.57 -1.30 0.97
N ALA A 48 -6.78 -1.13 1.50
CA ALA A 48 -7.14 -1.63 2.83
C ALA A 48 -6.98 -3.17 2.93
N ALA A 49 -7.44 -3.90 1.91
CA ALA A 49 -7.30 -5.35 1.87
C ALA A 49 -5.83 -5.80 1.81
N ALA A 50 -5.00 -5.10 1.02
CA ALA A 50 -3.57 -5.39 0.94
C ALA A 50 -2.85 -5.15 2.27
N ILE A 51 -3.17 -4.03 2.95
CA ILE A 51 -2.62 -3.73 4.29
C ILE A 51 -3.05 -4.80 5.30
N GLN A 52 -4.33 -5.21 5.30
CA GLN A 52 -4.81 -6.26 6.19
C GLN A 52 -4.08 -7.58 5.96
N ALA A 53 -3.80 -7.94 4.70
CA ALA A 53 -3.05 -9.14 4.37
C ALA A 53 -1.60 -9.09 4.89
N GLU A 54 -0.93 -7.94 4.81
CA GLU A 54 0.41 -7.76 5.37
C GLU A 54 0.43 -7.82 6.90
N LEU A 55 -0.56 -7.22 7.56
CA LEU A 55 -0.69 -7.31 9.02
C LEU A 55 -0.84 -8.75 9.49
N VAL A 56 -1.71 -9.52 8.84
CA VAL A 56 -1.91 -10.95 9.15
C VAL A 56 -0.64 -11.75 8.89
N ARG A 57 0.07 -11.50 7.78
CA ARG A 57 1.36 -12.14 7.48
C ARG A 57 2.38 -11.86 8.58
N ALA A 58 2.56 -10.60 8.95
CA ALA A 58 3.52 -10.20 9.97
C ALA A 58 3.21 -10.82 11.35
N GLN A 59 1.92 -10.87 11.73
CA GLN A 59 1.48 -11.54 12.96
C GLN A 59 1.75 -13.05 12.93
N ALA A 60 1.48 -13.71 11.79
CA ALA A 60 1.74 -15.13 11.62
C ALA A 60 3.24 -15.45 11.70
N SER A 61 4.10 -14.63 11.06
CA SER A 61 5.55 -14.76 11.14
C SER A 61 6.05 -14.63 12.58
N THR A 62 5.61 -13.59 13.30
CA THR A 62 5.99 -13.39 14.72
C THR A 62 5.59 -14.58 15.57
N MET A 63 4.37 -15.11 15.39
CA MET A 63 3.89 -16.26 16.16
C MET A 63 4.68 -17.54 15.84
N SER A 64 5.08 -17.75 14.57
CA SER A 64 5.90 -18.90 14.18
C SER A 64 7.31 -18.87 14.77
N GLU A 65 7.86 -17.70 15.09
CA GLU A 65 9.18 -17.57 15.72
C GLU A 65 9.18 -17.98 17.21
N HIS A 66 8.00 -18.12 17.82
CA HIS A 66 7.82 -18.47 19.23
C HIS A 66 7.50 -19.95 19.50
N PHE A 67 7.46 -20.79 18.45
CA PHE A 67 7.25 -22.25 18.53
C PHE A 67 8.39 -23.02 17.86
#